data_AF-A0A9W8IJS8-F1
#
_entry.id   AF-A0A9W8IJS8-F1
#
_cell.length_a   1.000
_cell.length_b   1.000
_cell.length_c   1.000
_cell.angle_alpha   90.00
_cell.angle_beta   90.00
_cell.angle_gamma   90.00
#
_symmetry.space_group_name_H-M   'P 1'
#
loop_
_entity.id
_entity.type
_entity.pdbx_description
1 polymer ?
#
loop_
_entity_poly.entity_id
_entity_poly.type
_entity_poly.pdbx_seq_one_letter_code
_entity_poly.pdbx_strand_id
1 'polypeptide(L)'
;MFTRTAALRRVQRVAVRGFSTSNVAYESSVRAGVLLQRDPIVTQPAGKFEEATDRYFDWLQFISADRFPRDFFFKKGSTAESKWMDQEDIRAGEWFFDAASKPIVKSVKRVIHEDDMIEKSETSKPIAINSRETEADATGNEQSLERKLDRTLYLVVKGAQGEWTLPQGKVNDEELLHEAARRNLKEMCGGKMSVWMVGNGPVGHSKSGEASTFYIKGHILAGQAKANEELASEFKWITREEVEKTVSAEYWLAVKDMLSTI
;
A
#
# COMPACT_ATOMS: atom_id res chain seq x y z
N MET A 1 37.17 58.38 -32.00
CA MET A 1 37.04 56.91 -31.91
C MET A 1 37.69 56.48 -30.59
N PHE A 2 36.87 56.22 -29.56
CA PHE A 2 36.63 54.89 -28.93
C PHE A 2 37.91 54.29 -28.30
N THR A 3 38.02 53.85 -27.04
CA THR A 3 37.10 53.65 -25.90
C THR A 3 38.00 53.34 -24.69
N ARG A 4 37.77 53.97 -23.52
CA ARG A 4 38.40 53.55 -22.25
C ARG A 4 37.59 52.40 -21.66
N THR A 5 38.26 51.28 -21.41
CA THR A 5 37.73 50.06 -20.80
C THR A 5 37.34 50.35 -19.34
N ALA A 6 36.05 50.25 -19.02
CA ALA A 6 35.54 50.38 -17.64
C ALA A 6 35.58 49.02 -16.95
N ALA A 7 36.33 48.91 -15.85
CA ALA A 7 36.35 47.73 -14.99
C ALA A 7 35.03 47.64 -14.20
N LEU A 8 34.21 46.64 -14.51
CA LEU A 8 33.00 46.30 -13.76
C LEU A 8 33.39 45.68 -12.41
N ARG A 9 33.27 46.45 -11.33
CA ARG A 9 33.38 45.97 -9.95
C ARG A 9 32.15 45.12 -9.61
N ARG A 10 32.31 43.81 -9.54
CA ARG A 10 31.27 42.84 -9.16
C ARG A 10 30.96 43.03 -7.67
N VAL A 11 29.86 43.72 -7.35
CA VAL A 11 29.31 43.79 -5.99
C VAL A 11 28.68 42.44 -5.68
N GLN A 12 29.35 41.60 -4.90
CA GLN A 12 28.71 40.42 -4.30
C GLN A 12 27.69 40.90 -3.27
N ARG A 13 26.40 40.84 -3.63
CA ARG A 13 25.32 40.94 -2.65
C ARG A 13 25.36 39.69 -1.79
N VAL A 14 25.85 39.82 -0.56
CA VAL A 14 25.66 38.81 0.48
C VAL A 14 24.16 38.72 0.73
N ALA A 15 23.57 37.57 0.41
CA ALA A 15 22.17 37.30 0.71
C ALA A 15 22.02 37.13 2.22
N VAL A 16 21.66 38.23 2.90
CA VAL A 16 21.18 38.16 4.27
C VAL A 16 19.79 37.52 4.22
N ARG A 17 19.68 36.28 4.70
CA ARG A 17 18.39 35.63 4.96
C ARG A 17 17.68 36.42 6.05
N GLY A 18 16.74 37.27 5.67
CA GLY A 18 15.82 37.89 6.61
C GLY A 18 14.79 36.87 7.06
N PHE A 19 14.95 36.34 8.27
CA PHE A 19 13.85 35.68 8.96
C PHE A 19 12.89 36.77 9.44
N SER A 20 11.67 36.83 8.88
CA SER A 20 10.64 37.72 9.39
C SER A 20 10.07 37.12 10.68
N THR A 21 10.49 37.63 11.84
CA THR A 21 9.82 37.36 13.12
C THR A 21 8.82 38.47 13.39
N SER A 22 7.61 38.37 12.84
CA SER A 22 6.48 39.06 13.46
C SER A 22 6.12 38.27 14.72
N ASN A 23 6.57 38.73 15.88
CA ASN A 23 6.08 38.29 17.19
C ASN A 23 4.62 38.73 17.34
N VAL A 24 3.72 38.04 16.66
CA VAL A 24 2.34 37.95 17.11
C VAL A 24 2.30 36.64 17.88
N ALA A 25 2.32 36.75 19.21
CA ALA A 25 2.05 35.62 20.08
C ALA A 25 0.58 35.23 19.88
N TYR A 26 0.31 34.46 18.83
CA TYR A 26 -0.92 33.69 18.76
C TYR A 26 -0.81 32.65 19.87
N GLU A 27 -1.78 32.63 20.77
CA GLU A 27 -1.98 31.56 21.76
C GLU A 27 -2.46 30.28 21.05
N SER A 28 -1.85 29.94 19.91
CA SER A 28 -2.19 28.79 19.10
C SER A 28 -1.47 27.57 19.65
N SER A 29 -2.22 26.67 20.27
CA SER A 29 -1.70 25.39 20.76
C SER A 29 -1.23 24.55 19.56
N VAL A 30 0.08 24.27 19.47
CA VAL A 30 0.64 23.41 18.44
C VAL A 30 0.49 21.94 18.87
N ARG A 31 -0.02 21.12 17.97
CA ARG A 31 -0.17 19.67 18.16
C ARG A 31 0.61 18.90 17.11
N ALA A 32 1.16 17.76 17.52
CA ALA A 32 1.82 16.82 16.64
C ALA A 32 0.92 15.60 16.46
N GLY A 33 0.54 15.34 15.22
CA GLY A 33 -0.21 14.16 14.82
C GLY A 33 0.64 13.19 14.00
N VAL A 34 0.20 11.94 13.94
CA VAL A 34 0.79 10.90 13.10
C VAL A 34 -0.25 10.38 12.13
N LEU A 35 0.08 10.45 10.85
CA LEU A 35 -0.60 9.67 9.81
C LEU A 35 0.10 8.31 9.73
N LEU A 36 -0.41 7.34 10.49
CA LEU A 36 0.12 5.98 10.46
C LEU A 36 -0.63 5.16 9.42
N GLN A 37 0.09 4.63 8.44
CA GLN A 37 -0.46 3.78 7.39
C GLN A 37 0.14 2.38 7.39
N ARG A 38 -0.68 1.39 7.02
CA ARG A 38 -0.27 0.04 6.63
C ARG A 38 -0.34 -0.03 5.12
N ASP A 39 0.78 -0.33 4.47
CA ASP A 39 0.87 -0.42 3.01
C ASP A 39 0.17 -1.70 2.49
N PRO A 40 -0.36 -1.70 1.26
CA PRO A 40 -0.94 -2.90 0.66
C PRO A 40 0.10 -4.03 0.56
N ILE A 41 -0.30 -5.22 0.99
CA ILE A 41 0.54 -6.44 1.03
C ILE A 41 0.37 -7.24 -0.26
N VAL A 42 -0.84 -7.22 -0.84
CA VAL A 42 -1.13 -7.88 -2.12
C VAL A 42 -1.39 -6.84 -3.21
N THR A 43 -1.15 -7.22 -4.46
CA THR A 43 -1.43 -6.38 -5.63
C THR A 43 -2.92 -6.07 -5.72
N GLN A 44 -3.32 -4.92 -6.25
CA GLN A 44 -4.74 -4.58 -6.40
C GLN A 44 -5.41 -5.45 -7.48
N PRO A 45 -6.70 -5.78 -7.32
CA PRO A 45 -7.44 -6.45 -8.38
C PRO A 45 -7.55 -5.52 -9.59
N ALA A 46 -7.28 -6.05 -10.77
CA ALA A 46 -7.36 -5.30 -12.02
C ALA A 46 -8.81 -4.85 -12.29
N GLY A 47 -8.97 -3.66 -12.86
CA GLY A 47 -10.26 -3.21 -13.35
C GLY A 47 -10.74 -4.05 -14.54
N LYS A 48 -12.05 -4.06 -14.83
CA LYS A 48 -12.61 -4.81 -15.98
C LYS A 48 -11.95 -4.45 -17.32
N PHE A 49 -11.56 -3.18 -17.49
CA PHE A 49 -10.85 -2.72 -18.68
C PHE A 49 -9.41 -3.24 -18.70
N GLU A 50 -8.70 -3.16 -17.57
CA GLU A 50 -7.34 -3.68 -17.41
C GLU A 50 -7.29 -5.18 -17.69
N GLU A 51 -8.23 -5.96 -17.14
CA GLU A 51 -8.34 -7.39 -17.45
C GLU A 51 -8.54 -7.67 -18.95
N ALA A 52 -9.29 -6.83 -19.66
CA ALA A 52 -9.50 -6.99 -21.09
C ALA A 52 -8.22 -6.64 -21.89
N THR A 53 -7.50 -5.60 -21.47
CA THR A 53 -6.23 -5.23 -22.09
C THR A 53 -5.13 -6.25 -21.80
N ASP A 54 -5.09 -6.80 -20.59
CA ASP A 54 -4.11 -7.82 -20.20
C ASP A 54 -4.30 -9.08 -21.05
N ARG A 55 -5.55 -9.55 -21.20
CA ARG A 55 -5.86 -10.67 -22.11
C ARG A 55 -5.45 -10.39 -23.55
N TYR A 56 -5.64 -9.15 -24.01
CA TYR A 56 -5.22 -8.75 -25.36
C TYR A 56 -3.69 -8.73 -25.51
N PHE A 57 -2.96 -8.24 -24.51
CA PHE A 57 -1.51 -8.25 -24.52
C PHE A 57 -0.93 -9.66 -24.40
N ASP A 58 -1.52 -10.54 -23.58
CA ASP A 58 -1.15 -11.95 -23.51
C ASP A 58 -1.30 -12.63 -24.87
N TRP A 59 -2.38 -12.31 -25.59
CA TRP A 59 -2.60 -12.83 -26.94
C TRP A 59 -1.59 -12.30 -27.95
N LEU A 60 -1.30 -10.98 -27.93
CA LEU A 60 -0.27 -10.39 -28.79
C LEU A 60 1.10 -10.99 -28.51
N GLN A 61 1.43 -11.19 -27.23
CA GLN A 61 2.66 -11.83 -26.80
C GLN A 61 2.70 -13.28 -27.29
N PHE A 62 1.61 -14.02 -27.20
CA PHE A 62 1.53 -15.40 -27.71
C PHE A 62 1.79 -15.48 -29.22
N ILE A 63 1.20 -14.59 -30.02
CA ILE A 63 1.40 -14.57 -31.48
C ILE A 63 2.80 -14.13 -31.88
N SER A 64 3.34 -13.12 -31.18
CA SER A 64 4.65 -12.56 -31.49
C SER A 64 5.81 -13.38 -30.92
N ALA A 65 5.54 -14.25 -29.94
CA ALA A 65 6.54 -15.10 -29.34
C ALA A 65 7.13 -16.09 -30.35
N ASP A 66 8.45 -16.31 -30.22
CA ASP A 66 9.11 -17.39 -30.91
C ASP A 66 8.56 -18.74 -30.46
N ARG A 67 8.63 -19.73 -31.35
CA ARG A 67 8.25 -21.10 -31.02
C ARG A 67 9.13 -21.62 -29.89
N PHE A 68 8.50 -22.21 -28.89
CA PHE A 68 9.20 -22.83 -27.77
C PHE A 68 10.19 -23.91 -28.26
N PRO A 69 11.50 -23.83 -27.93
CA PRO A 69 12.50 -24.76 -28.42
C PRO A 69 12.46 -26.09 -27.66
N ARG A 70 11.51 -26.96 -28.04
CA ARG A 70 11.28 -28.25 -27.37
C ARG A 70 12.52 -29.12 -27.24
N ASP A 71 13.31 -29.23 -28.32
CA ASP A 71 14.51 -30.07 -28.38
C ASP A 71 15.57 -29.69 -27.34
N PHE A 72 15.55 -28.45 -26.84
CA PHE A 72 16.49 -27.98 -25.82
C PHE A 72 16.08 -28.45 -24.41
N PHE A 73 14.77 -28.48 -24.12
CA PHE A 73 14.26 -28.80 -22.78
C PHE A 73 13.88 -30.27 -22.61
N PHE A 74 13.43 -30.93 -23.68
CA PHE A 74 12.99 -32.31 -23.65
C PHE A 74 13.89 -33.19 -24.52
N LYS A 75 14.25 -34.35 -23.98
CA LYS A 75 14.92 -35.38 -24.78
C LYS A 75 13.88 -36.02 -25.71
N LYS A 76 14.26 -36.21 -26.97
CA LYS A 76 13.43 -36.86 -27.98
C LYS A 76 13.02 -38.25 -27.52
N GLY A 77 11.72 -38.55 -27.57
CA GLY A 77 11.13 -39.81 -27.13
C GLY A 77 10.97 -39.96 -25.61
N SER A 78 11.17 -38.89 -24.83
CA SER A 78 10.91 -38.92 -23.38
C SER A 78 9.40 -38.86 -23.09
N THR A 79 8.96 -39.50 -22.01
CA THR A 79 7.59 -39.36 -21.49
C THR A 79 7.22 -37.91 -21.19
N ALA A 80 8.20 -37.07 -20.83
CA ALA A 80 8.01 -35.64 -20.63
C ALA A 80 7.70 -34.89 -21.93
N GLU A 81 8.35 -35.26 -23.05
CA GLU A 81 8.06 -34.69 -24.37
C GLU A 81 6.64 -35.03 -24.80
N SER A 82 6.23 -36.29 -24.65
CA SER A 82 4.86 -36.74 -24.97
C SER A 82 3.81 -35.98 -24.16
N LYS A 83 4.01 -35.87 -22.83
CA LYS A 83 3.09 -35.12 -21.94
C LYS A 83 3.02 -33.64 -22.32
N TRP A 84 4.12 -33.04 -22.76
CA TRP A 84 4.15 -31.66 -23.23
C TRP A 84 3.37 -31.49 -24.54
N MET A 85 3.56 -32.39 -25.51
CA MET A 85 2.84 -32.36 -26.79
C MET A 85 1.33 -32.53 -26.60
N ASP A 86 0.91 -33.45 -25.72
CA ASP A 86 -0.50 -33.62 -25.36
C ASP A 86 -1.10 -32.34 -24.76
N GLN A 87 -0.35 -31.62 -23.91
CA GLN A 87 -0.78 -30.33 -23.35
C GLN A 87 -0.84 -29.23 -24.41
N GLU A 88 0.09 -29.22 -25.36
CA GLU A 88 0.11 -28.22 -26.42
C GLU A 88 -1.04 -28.40 -27.41
N ASP A 89 -1.41 -29.65 -27.72
CA ASP A 89 -2.60 -29.95 -28.51
C ASP A 89 -3.89 -29.50 -27.82
N ILE A 90 -3.93 -29.55 -26.48
CA ILE A 90 -5.04 -29.01 -25.68
C ILE A 90 -5.06 -27.48 -25.77
N ARG A 91 -3.92 -26.80 -25.56
CA ARG A 91 -3.80 -25.34 -25.64
C ARG A 91 -4.10 -24.80 -27.03
N ALA A 92 -3.65 -25.47 -28.09
CA ALA A 92 -3.94 -25.09 -29.47
C ALA A 92 -5.44 -25.21 -29.81
N GLY A 93 -6.18 -26.03 -29.06
CA GLY A 93 -7.63 -26.12 -29.14
C GLY A 93 -8.37 -25.02 -28.37
N GLU A 94 -7.70 -24.26 -27.51
CA GLU A 94 -8.26 -23.09 -26.80
C GLU A 94 -8.17 -21.85 -27.70
N TRP A 95 -9.28 -21.14 -27.91
CA TRP A 95 -9.29 -19.94 -28.73
C TRP A 95 -9.35 -18.69 -27.84
N PHE A 96 -8.28 -17.90 -27.81
CA PHE A 96 -8.08 -16.77 -26.87
C PHE A 96 -9.22 -15.73 -26.83
N PHE A 97 -10.06 -15.63 -27.87
CA PHE A 97 -11.15 -14.64 -27.95
C PHE A 97 -12.56 -15.23 -27.88
N ASP A 98 -12.72 -16.55 -27.81
CA ASP A 98 -14.05 -17.13 -27.65
C ASP A 98 -14.27 -17.49 -26.17
N ALA A 99 -15.06 -16.68 -25.48
CA ALA A 99 -15.43 -16.89 -24.08
C ALA A 99 -16.19 -18.22 -23.86
N ALA A 100 -16.73 -18.83 -24.92
CA ALA A 100 -17.36 -20.15 -24.87
C ALA A 100 -16.37 -21.30 -25.12
N SER A 101 -15.15 -21.01 -25.60
CA SER A 101 -14.10 -22.01 -25.78
C SER A 101 -13.46 -22.34 -24.43
N LYS A 102 -14.19 -23.10 -23.62
CA LYS A 102 -13.55 -23.86 -22.55
C LYS A 102 -12.52 -24.78 -23.20
N PRO A 103 -11.36 -25.06 -22.57
CA PRO A 103 -10.52 -26.16 -22.99
C PRO A 103 -11.42 -27.34 -23.32
N ILE A 104 -11.35 -27.82 -24.57
CA ILE A 104 -11.81 -29.16 -24.83
C ILE A 104 -10.81 -30.01 -24.07
N VAL A 105 -11.10 -30.27 -22.79
CA VAL A 105 -10.53 -31.38 -22.07
C VAL A 105 -11.07 -32.57 -22.84
N LYS A 106 -10.41 -32.93 -23.95
CA LYS A 106 -10.48 -34.29 -24.44
C LYS A 106 -10.11 -35.05 -23.19
N SER A 107 -11.05 -35.81 -22.67
CA SER A 107 -10.77 -36.90 -21.75
C SER A 107 -9.93 -37.89 -22.56
N VAL A 108 -8.69 -37.50 -22.87
CA VAL A 108 -7.65 -38.40 -23.31
C VAL A 108 -7.65 -39.41 -22.20
N LYS A 109 -8.11 -40.64 -22.51
CA LYS A 109 -7.89 -41.79 -21.66
C LYS A 109 -6.41 -41.72 -21.32
N ARG A 110 -6.08 -41.23 -20.13
CA ARG A 110 -4.71 -41.22 -19.63
C ARG A 110 -4.27 -42.67 -19.74
N VAL A 111 -3.38 -42.96 -20.69
CA VAL A 111 -2.64 -44.21 -20.65
C VAL A 111 -1.75 -44.05 -19.44
N ILE A 112 -2.22 -44.54 -18.29
CA ILE A 112 -1.47 -44.56 -17.04
C ILE A 112 -0.24 -45.43 -17.36
N HIS A 113 0.92 -44.81 -17.52
CA HIS A 113 2.18 -45.54 -17.52
C HIS A 113 2.45 -46.00 -16.09
N GLU A 114 3.07 -47.16 -15.90
CA GLU A 114 3.39 -47.72 -14.58
C GLU A 114 4.22 -46.74 -13.69
N ASP A 115 4.95 -45.80 -14.29
CA ASP A 115 5.66 -44.71 -13.61
C ASP A 115 4.75 -43.62 -12.98
N ASP A 116 3.48 -43.49 -13.40
CA ASP A 116 2.54 -42.55 -12.78
C ASP A 116 1.94 -43.10 -11.46
N MET A 117 2.25 -44.36 -11.11
CA MET A 117 1.89 -44.99 -9.82
C MET A 117 2.94 -44.78 -8.71
N ILE A 118 3.98 -43.98 -8.95
CA ILE A 118 4.86 -43.52 -7.88
C ILE A 118 3.97 -42.67 -6.95
N GLU A 119 3.80 -43.13 -5.70
CA GLU A 119 3.06 -42.42 -4.67
C GLU A 119 3.43 -40.95 -4.73
N LYS A 120 2.43 -40.08 -4.91
CA LYS A 120 2.60 -38.63 -4.84
C LYS A 120 3.16 -38.31 -3.46
N SER A 121 4.48 -38.30 -3.36
CA SER A 121 5.22 -37.84 -2.19
C SER A 121 4.67 -36.48 -1.79
N GLU A 122 4.71 -36.16 -0.50
CA GLU A 122 4.15 -34.91 0.00
C GLU A 122 4.71 -33.66 -0.71
N THR A 123 5.87 -33.79 -1.34
CA THR A 123 6.59 -32.81 -2.15
C THR A 123 5.94 -32.52 -3.51
N SER A 124 5.03 -33.37 -4.00
CA SER A 124 4.38 -33.25 -5.34
C SER A 124 2.97 -32.67 -5.30
N LYS A 125 2.54 -32.12 -4.15
CA LYS A 125 1.23 -31.48 -4.02
C LYS A 125 1.19 -30.19 -4.87
N PRO A 126 0.09 -29.91 -5.60
CA PRO A 126 -0.05 -28.65 -6.30
C PRO A 126 0.03 -27.48 -5.30
N ILE A 127 0.69 -26.40 -5.70
CA ILE A 127 0.82 -25.20 -4.86
C ILE A 127 -0.57 -24.59 -4.69
N ALA A 128 -1.12 -24.66 -3.48
CA ALA A 128 -2.35 -23.99 -3.12
C ALA A 128 -2.04 -22.52 -2.80
N ILE A 129 -2.58 -21.62 -3.62
CA ILE A 129 -2.47 -20.18 -3.37
C ILE A 129 -3.46 -19.84 -2.25
N ASN A 130 -3.00 -19.11 -1.23
CA ASN A 130 -3.86 -18.63 -0.16
C ASN A 130 -4.89 -17.63 -0.70
N SER A 131 -6.08 -17.64 -0.10
CA SER A 131 -7.12 -16.65 -0.44
C SER A 131 -6.60 -15.22 -0.22
N ARG A 132 -6.99 -14.31 -1.12
CA ARG A 132 -6.73 -12.88 -0.97
C ARG A 132 -7.63 -12.24 0.09
N GLU A 133 -8.79 -12.82 0.32
CA GLU A 133 -9.73 -12.43 1.38
C GLU A 133 -9.43 -13.22 2.64
N THR A 134 -9.28 -12.52 3.76
CA THR A 134 -8.96 -13.10 5.07
C THR A 134 -10.21 -13.31 5.93
N GLU A 135 -10.06 -14.00 7.06
CA GLU A 135 -11.14 -14.12 8.06
C GLU A 135 -11.55 -12.76 8.63
N ALA A 136 -10.62 -11.81 8.70
CA ALA A 136 -10.89 -10.44 9.14
C ALA A 136 -11.75 -9.67 8.12
N ASP A 137 -11.64 -9.98 6.83
CA ASP A 137 -12.50 -9.43 5.79
C ASP A 137 -13.91 -10.02 5.86
N ALA A 138 -14.02 -11.34 6.04
CA ALA A 138 -15.30 -12.03 6.18
C ALA A 138 -16.08 -11.56 7.42
N THR A 139 -15.38 -11.28 8.52
CA THR A 139 -15.98 -10.78 9.78
C THR A 139 -16.12 -9.26 9.84
N GLY A 140 -15.47 -8.52 8.92
CA GLY A 140 -15.47 -7.06 8.93
C GLY A 140 -14.73 -6.44 10.14
N ASN A 141 -13.73 -7.14 10.70
CA ASN A 141 -13.06 -6.69 11.91
C ASN A 141 -12.15 -5.48 11.66
N GLU A 142 -12.62 -4.29 12.01
CA GLU A 142 -11.90 -3.02 11.78
C GLU A 142 -10.66 -2.83 12.67
N GLN A 143 -10.41 -3.70 13.65
CA GLN A 143 -9.21 -3.65 14.49
C GLN A 143 -8.07 -4.50 13.92
N SER A 144 -8.34 -5.38 12.96
CA SER A 144 -7.31 -6.23 12.36
C SER A 144 -6.53 -5.51 11.27
N LEU A 145 -5.21 -5.74 11.24
CA LEU A 145 -4.32 -5.30 10.16
C LEU A 145 -4.41 -6.20 8.92
N GLU A 146 -4.89 -7.43 9.10
CA GLU A 146 -4.97 -8.47 8.06
C GLU A 146 -6.20 -8.30 7.16
N ARG A 147 -7.10 -7.36 7.46
CA ARG A 147 -8.21 -7.02 6.56
C ARG A 147 -7.72 -6.19 5.37
N LYS A 148 -8.39 -6.29 4.22
CA LYS A 148 -8.19 -5.50 3.00
C LYS A 148 -6.71 -5.41 2.61
N LEU A 149 -6.10 -6.57 2.39
CA LEU A 149 -4.66 -6.70 2.10
C LEU A 149 -4.20 -5.89 0.87
N ASP A 150 -5.12 -5.59 -0.05
CA ASP A 150 -4.90 -4.87 -1.30
C ASP A 150 -4.97 -3.33 -1.15
N ARG A 151 -5.45 -2.84 -0.01
CA ARG A 151 -5.65 -1.41 0.26
C ARG A 151 -4.73 -0.89 1.34
N THR A 152 -4.50 0.42 1.29
CA THR A 152 -3.84 1.14 2.37
C THR A 152 -4.80 1.33 3.54
N LEU A 153 -4.40 0.91 4.74
CA LEU A 153 -5.17 1.17 5.97
C LEU A 153 -4.52 2.30 6.77
N TYR A 154 -5.36 3.13 7.38
CA TYR A 154 -4.96 4.23 8.25
C TYR A 154 -5.43 3.96 9.67
N LEU A 155 -4.56 4.26 10.63
CA LEU A 155 -4.92 4.20 12.04
C LEU A 155 -5.72 5.45 12.42
N VAL A 156 -6.94 5.24 12.88
CA VAL A 156 -7.82 6.28 13.40
C VAL A 156 -8.20 5.92 14.84
N VAL A 157 -8.21 6.93 15.70
CA VAL A 157 -8.46 6.78 17.13
C VAL A 157 -9.65 7.63 17.54
N LYS A 158 -10.42 7.11 18.49
CA LYS A 158 -11.54 7.84 19.09
C LYS A 158 -11.01 8.59 20.30
N GLY A 159 -10.96 9.92 20.19
CA GLY A 159 -10.53 10.78 21.30
C GLY A 159 -11.54 10.79 22.44
N ALA A 160 -11.16 11.36 23.58
CA ALA A 160 -12.04 11.49 24.75
C ALA A 160 -13.34 12.27 24.47
N GLN A 161 -13.33 13.16 23.46
CA GLN A 161 -14.51 13.91 23.00
C GLN A 161 -15.46 13.07 22.13
N GLY A 162 -15.12 11.81 21.85
CA GLY A 162 -15.90 10.91 21.01
C GLY A 162 -15.67 11.10 19.50
N GLU A 163 -14.85 12.07 19.09
CA GLU A 163 -14.51 12.32 17.70
C GLU A 163 -13.42 11.37 17.20
N TRP A 164 -13.62 10.84 15.99
CA TRP A 164 -12.63 10.04 15.28
C TRP A 164 -11.61 10.95 14.62
N THR A 165 -10.36 10.86 15.05
CA THR A 165 -9.25 11.67 14.51
C THR A 165 -8.01 10.81 14.33
N LEU A 166 -7.05 11.30 13.53
CA LEU A 166 -5.73 10.68 13.50
C LEU A 166 -5.06 10.86 14.88
N PRO A 167 -4.20 9.91 15.32
CA PRO A 167 -3.46 10.03 16.58
C PRO A 167 -2.74 11.37 16.66
N GLN A 168 -3.08 12.18 17.66
CA GLN A 168 -2.56 13.53 17.84
C GLN A 168 -2.43 13.87 19.32
N GLY A 169 -1.42 14.67 19.65
CA GLY A 169 -1.18 15.15 21.01
C GLY A 169 -0.50 16.51 21.04
N LYS A 170 -0.38 17.09 22.23
CA LYS A 170 0.30 18.37 22.43
C LYS A 170 1.81 18.22 22.19
N VAL A 171 2.43 19.27 21.67
CA VAL A 171 3.89 19.41 21.61
C VAL A 171 4.36 20.12 22.88
N ASN A 172 5.32 19.54 23.57
CA ASN A 172 5.98 20.15 24.72
C ASN A 172 7.07 21.15 24.26
N ASP A 173 7.42 22.12 25.12
CA ASP A 173 8.28 23.24 24.72
C ASP A 173 9.73 22.84 24.36
N GLU A 174 10.20 21.66 24.80
CA GLU A 174 11.57 21.19 24.58
C GLU A 174 11.72 20.10 23.49
N GLU A 175 10.62 19.64 22.87
CA GLU A 175 10.65 18.54 21.90
C GLU A 175 10.42 18.98 20.45
N LEU A 176 11.06 18.28 19.51
CA LEU A 176 10.82 18.50 18.08
C LEU A 176 9.49 17.87 17.65
N LEU A 177 8.86 18.41 16.60
CA LEU A 177 7.55 17.93 16.13
C LEU A 177 7.51 16.41 15.85
N HIS A 178 8.59 15.85 15.29
CA HIS A 178 8.69 14.42 14.98
C HIS A 178 8.92 13.54 16.20
N GLU A 179 9.59 14.06 17.23
CA GLU A 179 9.76 13.39 18.51
C GLU A 179 8.44 13.38 19.28
N ALA A 180 7.76 14.53 19.33
CA ALA A 180 6.43 14.70 19.89
C ALA A 180 5.43 13.73 19.23
N ALA A 181 5.42 13.65 17.90
CA ALA A 181 4.56 12.74 17.15
C ALA A 181 4.82 11.26 17.53
N ARG A 182 6.08 10.86 17.64
CA ARG A 182 6.47 9.49 18.04
C ARG A 182 6.07 9.18 19.48
N ARG A 183 6.25 10.13 20.40
CA ARG A 183 5.83 10.03 21.81
C ARG A 183 4.32 9.90 21.91
N ASN A 184 3.57 10.82 21.29
CA ASN A 184 2.11 10.83 21.28
C ASN A 184 1.54 9.51 20.72
N LEU A 185 2.10 8.99 19.64
CA LEU A 185 1.68 7.70 19.09
C LEU A 185 1.89 6.55 20.08
N LYS A 186 3.03 6.52 20.77
CA LYS A 186 3.35 5.49 21.76
C LYS A 186 2.45 5.58 23.00
N GLU A 187 2.09 6.78 23.42
CA GLU A 187 1.19 7.04 24.55
C GLU A 187 -0.26 6.66 24.23
N MET A 188 -0.74 6.98 23.02
CA MET A 188 -2.13 6.70 22.59
C MET A 188 -2.35 5.24 22.16
N CYS A 189 -1.40 4.65 21.43
CA CYS A 189 -1.56 3.36 20.76
C CYS A 189 -0.64 2.27 21.32
N GLY A 190 0.11 2.57 22.38
CA GLY A 190 0.99 1.63 23.07
C GLY A 190 2.33 1.39 22.38
N GLY A 191 3.23 0.70 23.10
CA GLY A 191 4.59 0.40 22.63
C GLY A 191 4.76 -0.90 21.84
N LYS A 192 3.68 -1.68 21.60
CA LYS A 192 3.74 -2.98 20.90
C LYS A 192 3.60 -2.84 19.38
N MET A 193 4.16 -1.78 18.83
CA MET A 193 4.09 -1.46 17.42
C MET A 193 5.46 -1.01 16.93
N SER A 194 5.91 -1.63 15.85
CA SER A 194 7.11 -1.22 15.11
C SER A 194 6.69 -0.24 14.04
N VAL A 195 7.08 1.02 14.21
CA VAL A 195 6.74 2.12 13.31
C VAL A 195 8.01 2.71 12.74
N TRP A 196 7.99 2.93 11.43
CA TRP A 196 9.00 3.70 10.73
C TRP A 196 8.42 5.07 10.32
N MET A 197 8.98 6.15 10.87
CA MET A 197 8.62 7.51 10.50
C MET A 197 9.37 7.89 9.21
N VAL A 198 8.67 8.38 8.19
CA VAL A 198 9.26 8.63 6.86
C VAL A 198 10.25 9.78 6.88
N GLY A 199 9.97 10.82 7.67
CA GLY A 199 10.83 11.99 7.78
C GLY A 199 10.35 12.95 8.85
N ASN A 200 11.08 14.07 8.99
CA ASN A 200 10.85 15.04 10.05
C ASN A 200 9.87 16.15 9.65
N GLY A 201 9.63 16.32 8.34
CA GLY A 201 8.70 17.33 7.81
C GLY A 201 7.25 16.85 7.91
N PRO A 202 6.30 17.74 8.25
CA PRO A 202 4.89 17.39 8.23
C PRO A 202 4.39 17.22 6.78
N VAL A 203 3.48 16.28 6.57
CA VAL A 203 2.83 16.02 5.28
C VAL A 203 1.60 16.90 5.08
N GLY A 204 0.99 17.35 6.17
CA GLY A 204 -0.08 18.32 6.14
C GLY A 204 -0.45 18.78 7.53
N HIS A 205 -1.49 19.61 7.60
CA HIS A 205 -1.96 20.18 8.85
C HIS A 205 -3.49 20.27 8.87
N SER A 206 -4.06 20.23 10.07
CA SER A 206 -5.47 20.56 10.30
C SER A 206 -5.55 21.67 11.35
N LYS A 207 -6.55 22.53 11.19
CA LYS A 207 -6.84 23.59 12.16
C LYS A 207 -8.16 23.29 12.83
N SER A 208 -8.13 23.14 14.14
CA SER A 208 -9.33 22.94 14.97
C SER A 208 -9.39 24.09 15.96
N GLY A 209 -10.21 25.10 15.64
CA GLY A 209 -10.25 26.37 16.37
C GLY A 209 -8.90 27.09 16.37
N GLU A 210 -8.33 27.27 17.55
CA GLU A 210 -7.03 27.93 17.75
C GLU A 210 -5.84 26.96 17.71
N ALA A 211 -6.09 25.63 17.77
CA ALA A 211 -5.04 24.63 17.73
C ALA A 211 -4.69 24.25 16.28
N SER A 212 -3.39 24.21 15.98
CA SER A 212 -2.86 23.74 14.69
C SER A 212 -2.18 22.39 14.88
N THR A 213 -2.74 21.34 14.28
CA THR A 213 -2.16 20.00 14.31
C THR A 213 -1.36 19.77 13.03
N PHE A 214 -0.09 19.40 13.16
CA PHE A 214 0.76 19.01 12.04
C PHE A 214 0.94 17.49 12.02
N TYR A 215 0.70 16.86 10.88
CA TYR A 215 0.76 15.41 10.74
C TYR A 215 2.08 14.95 10.11
N ILE A 216 2.73 13.98 10.74
CA ILE A 216 3.92 13.33 10.20
C ILE A 216 3.54 11.93 9.73
N LYS A 217 4.04 11.55 8.55
CA LYS A 217 3.77 10.24 7.97
C LYS A 217 4.62 9.16 8.62
N GLY A 218 3.98 8.06 8.98
CA GLY A 218 4.62 6.84 9.47
C GLY A 218 4.04 5.60 8.81
N HIS A 219 4.86 4.56 8.70
CA HIS A 219 4.47 3.24 8.24
C HIS A 219 4.54 2.26 9.41
N ILE A 220 3.50 1.44 9.57
CA ILE A 220 3.57 0.29 10.47
C ILE A 220 4.29 -0.86 9.76
N LEU A 221 5.30 -1.42 10.42
CA LEU A 221 6.06 -2.58 9.93
C LEU A 221 5.58 -3.88 10.55
N ALA A 222 5.25 -3.84 11.84
CA ALA A 222 4.81 -5.01 12.60
C ALA A 222 4.16 -4.59 13.93
N GLY A 223 3.45 -5.52 14.56
CA GLY A 223 2.77 -5.31 15.84
C GLY A 223 1.33 -4.88 15.67
N GLN A 224 0.73 -4.42 16.77
CA GLN A 224 -0.69 -4.04 16.79
C GLN A 224 -0.89 -2.84 17.72
N ALA A 225 -1.79 -1.95 17.33
CA ALA A 225 -2.21 -0.84 18.16
C ALA A 225 -2.98 -1.37 19.38
N LYS A 226 -2.72 -0.77 20.54
CA LYS A 226 -3.52 -0.97 21.75
C LYS A 226 -3.95 0.40 22.24
N ALA A 227 -5.24 0.68 22.17
CA ALA A 227 -5.80 1.91 22.71
C ALA A 227 -5.48 2.02 24.21
N ASN A 228 -5.02 3.20 24.62
CA ASN A 228 -4.84 3.55 26.02
C ASN A 228 -6.08 4.29 26.52
N GLU A 229 -6.79 3.70 27.48
CA GLU A 229 -8.12 4.14 27.97
C GLU A 229 -8.18 5.60 28.40
N GLU A 230 -7.05 6.19 28.82
CA GLU A 230 -6.95 7.60 29.25
C GLU A 230 -6.99 8.60 28.09
N LEU A 231 -6.47 8.24 26.91
CA LEU A 231 -6.27 9.16 25.79
C LEU A 231 -7.09 8.76 24.55
N ALA A 232 -7.36 7.47 24.37
CA ALA A 232 -8.14 6.93 23.28
C ALA A 232 -8.94 5.73 23.76
N SER A 233 -10.28 5.79 23.64
CA SER A 233 -11.14 4.68 24.05
C SER A 233 -11.08 3.51 23.05
N GLU A 234 -11.00 3.82 21.76
CA GLU A 234 -11.07 2.86 20.67
C GLU A 234 -10.11 3.25 19.55
N PHE A 235 -9.65 2.25 18.78
CA PHE A 235 -8.88 2.43 17.55
C PHE A 235 -9.45 1.56 16.43
N LYS A 236 -9.24 1.98 15.19
CA LYS A 236 -9.63 1.24 13.98
C LYS A 236 -8.59 1.44 12.89
N TRP A 237 -8.43 0.41 12.06
CA TRP A 237 -7.64 0.42 10.83
C TRP A 237 -8.58 0.51 9.64
N ILE A 238 -8.70 1.70 9.07
CA ILE A 238 -9.71 2.02 8.06
C ILE A 238 -9.12 2.49 6.73
N THR A 239 -9.80 2.14 5.65
CA THR A 239 -9.46 2.62 4.30
C THR A 239 -9.84 4.09 4.12
N ARG A 240 -9.28 4.75 3.12
CA ARG A 240 -9.59 6.15 2.78
C ARG A 240 -11.10 6.42 2.67
N GLU A 241 -11.84 5.55 2.00
CA GLU A 241 -13.30 5.66 1.80
C GLU A 241 -14.10 5.54 3.11
N GLU A 242 -13.57 4.77 4.06
CA GLU A 242 -14.18 4.62 5.40
C GLU A 242 -13.82 5.81 6.29
N VAL A 243 -12.62 6.40 6.14
CA VAL A 243 -12.25 7.64 6.84
C VAL A 243 -13.23 8.76 6.50
N GLU A 244 -13.58 8.91 5.23
CA GLU A 244 -14.56 9.91 4.76
C GLU A 244 -15.92 9.79 5.45
N LYS A 245 -16.37 8.55 5.70
CA LYS A 245 -17.66 8.28 6.34
C LYS A 245 -17.62 8.40 7.87
N THR A 246 -16.45 8.17 8.46
CA THR A 246 -16.28 8.06 9.92
C THR A 246 -15.99 9.41 10.56
N VAL A 247 -15.23 10.26 9.87
CA VAL A 247 -14.75 11.52 10.41
C VAL A 247 -15.65 12.69 9.98
N SER A 248 -15.61 13.80 10.73
CA SER A 248 -16.39 14.99 10.39
C SER A 248 -16.02 15.55 9.00
N ALA A 249 -16.99 16.11 8.30
CA ALA A 249 -16.79 16.64 6.94
C ALA A 249 -15.73 17.75 6.88
N GLU A 250 -15.67 18.61 7.89
CA GLU A 250 -14.68 19.68 7.99
C GLU A 250 -13.26 19.12 8.14
N TYR A 251 -13.08 18.10 8.98
CA TYR A 251 -11.79 17.47 9.18
C TYR A 251 -11.37 16.62 7.96
N TRP A 252 -12.32 15.94 7.31
CA TRP A 252 -12.06 15.22 6.06
C TRP A 252 -11.47 16.12 4.98
N LEU A 253 -12.01 17.33 4.81
CA LEU A 253 -11.49 18.29 3.83
C LEU A 253 -10.03 18.68 4.08
N ALA A 254 -9.61 18.73 5.36
CA ALA A 254 -8.22 19.02 5.73
C ALA A 254 -7.28 17.82 5.53
N VAL A 255 -7.78 16.59 5.70
CA VAL A 255 -6.95 15.37 5.75
C VAL A 255 -6.92 14.59 4.44
N LYS A 256 -7.96 14.70 3.60
CA LYS A 256 -8.13 13.89 2.37
C LYS A 256 -6.92 13.89 1.43
N ASP A 257 -6.20 15.01 1.34
CA ASP A 257 -5.08 15.19 0.41
C ASP A 257 -3.79 14.52 0.93
N MET A 258 -3.72 14.21 2.23
CA MET A 258 -2.61 13.47 2.83
C MET A 258 -2.75 11.95 2.64
N LEU A 259 -3.97 11.46 2.37
CA LEU A 259 -4.25 10.04 2.23
C LEU A 259 -4.02 9.59 0.77
N SER A 260 -3.33 8.47 0.60
CA SER A 260 -3.23 7.78 -0.67
C SER A 260 -4.61 7.42 -1.21
N THR A 261 -4.83 7.67 -2.51
CA THR A 261 -6.02 7.25 -3.26
C THR A 261 -6.01 5.74 -3.55
N ILE A 262 -4.85 5.10 -3.39
CA ILE A 262 -4.58 3.70 -3.72
C ILE A 262 -4.96 2.78 -2.56
#